data_AF-A0A7J6BH11-F1
#
_entry.id   AF-A0A7J6BH11-F1
#
_cell.length_a   1.000
_cell.length_b   1.000
_cell.length_c   1.000
_cell.angle_alpha   90.00
_cell.angle_beta   90.00
_cell.angle_gamma   90.00
#
_symmetry.space_group_name_H-M   'P 1'
#
loop_
_entity.id
_entity.type
_entity.pdbx_description
1 polymer ?
#
loop_
_entity_poly.entity_id
_entity_poly.type
_entity_poly.pdbx_seq_one_letter_code
_entity_poly.pdbx_strand_id
1 'polypeptide(L)'
;MRHKHLAKDQAPDLFSLELAGMEELARRYGTDSPQFQDAREILVAALQKFADDVFGVYASNAVVEVVTVKTFETPLTRKSRSILEAKQISNPGSPYNLAHEYNFEYAVMFNIVLWLMIVLALAVIVISYNLWNMDPGYDSIIYRMTNQKICMD
;
A
#
# COMPACT_ATOMS: atom_id res chain seq x y z
N MET A 1 32.70 32.52 -8.29
CA MET A 1 31.29 32.97 -8.40
C MET A 1 31.16 33.88 -9.62
N ARG A 2 30.59 33.38 -10.72
CA ARG A 2 30.75 33.94 -12.09
C ARG A 2 29.63 34.91 -12.52
N HIS A 3 28.67 35.23 -11.65
CA HIS A 3 27.47 36.02 -11.99
C HIS A 3 27.09 37.09 -10.95
N LYS A 4 28.06 37.85 -10.41
CA LYS A 4 27.81 38.96 -9.47
C LYS A 4 26.95 40.10 -10.04
N HIS A 5 26.79 40.16 -11.37
CA HIS A 5 26.02 41.19 -12.05
C HIS A 5 24.50 41.00 -11.95
N LEU A 6 24.03 39.78 -11.63
CA LEU A 6 22.61 39.48 -11.50
C LEU A 6 22.02 39.98 -10.18
N ALA A 7 22.83 40.03 -9.11
CA ALA A 7 22.44 40.56 -7.80
C ALA A 7 22.38 42.09 -7.72
N LYS A 8 22.55 42.79 -8.86
CA LYS A 8 22.54 44.25 -8.97
C LYS A 8 21.32 44.74 -9.75
N ASP A 9 20.18 44.11 -9.50
CA ASP A 9 18.87 44.59 -9.95
C ASP A 9 18.21 45.40 -8.81
N GLN A 10 17.38 46.39 -9.15
CA GLN A 10 16.64 47.22 -8.19
C GLN A 10 15.40 46.51 -7.62
N ALA A 11 15.12 45.28 -8.06
CA ALA A 11 14.01 44.46 -7.56
C ALA A 11 14.46 43.57 -6.39
N PRO A 12 13.62 43.40 -5.35
CA PRO A 12 13.91 42.47 -4.26
C PRO A 12 13.77 41.01 -4.74
N ASP A 13 14.81 40.22 -4.54
CA ASP A 13 14.78 38.77 -4.79
C ASP A 13 14.31 38.03 -3.53
N LEU A 14 13.33 37.13 -3.70
CA LEU A 14 12.86 36.25 -2.62
C LEU A 14 13.24 34.80 -2.94
N PHE A 15 14.06 34.21 -2.09
CA PHE A 15 14.39 32.79 -2.14
C PHE A 15 13.71 32.07 -0.97
N SER A 16 12.92 31.04 -1.27
CA SER A 16 12.33 30.15 -0.27
C SER A 16 13.02 28.80 -0.33
N LEU A 17 13.55 28.35 0.81
CA LEU A 17 14.27 27.08 0.95
C LEU A 17 13.55 26.24 2.00
N GLU A 18 13.21 25.01 1.65
CA GLU A 18 12.55 24.07 2.53
C GLU A 18 13.48 22.90 2.84
N LEU A 19 13.71 22.63 4.12
CA LEU A 19 14.57 21.54 4.59
C LEU A 19 13.76 20.53 5.42
N ALA A 20 13.22 19.51 4.76
CA ALA A 20 12.47 18.43 5.41
C ALA A 20 13.35 17.32 6.04
N GLY A 21 14.65 17.30 5.75
CA GLY A 21 15.54 16.18 6.11
C GLY A 21 15.69 15.95 7.63
N MET A 22 15.59 17.02 8.44
CA MET A 22 15.71 16.91 9.90
C MET A 22 14.59 16.10 10.54
N GLU A 23 13.40 16.11 9.94
CA GLU A 23 12.25 15.35 10.46
C GLU A 23 12.46 13.84 10.29
N GLU A 24 13.05 13.41 9.17
CA GLU A 24 13.38 11.99 8.96
C GLU A 24 14.45 11.49 9.94
N LEU A 25 15.45 12.32 10.21
CA LEU A 25 16.48 12.05 11.22
C LEU A 25 15.88 11.93 12.62
N ALA A 26 14.98 12.85 12.99
CA ALA A 26 14.26 12.80 14.27
C ALA A 26 13.41 11.53 14.40
N ARG A 27 12.70 11.11 13.34
CA ARG A 27 11.88 9.88 13.34
C ARG A 27 12.73 8.61 13.44
N ARG A 28 13.90 8.57 12.81
CA ARG A 28 14.75 7.37 12.76
C ARG A 28 15.58 7.17 14.02
N TYR A 29 16.19 8.24 14.55
CA TYR A 29 17.15 8.13 15.65
C TYR A 29 16.63 8.73 16.97
N GLY A 30 15.56 9.53 16.93
CA GLY A 30 15.09 10.30 18.08
C GLY A 30 15.81 11.64 18.23
N THR A 31 15.14 12.61 18.85
CA THR A 31 15.64 13.98 19.03
C THR A 31 16.86 14.08 19.93
N ASP A 32 17.08 13.08 20.79
CA ASP A 32 18.16 13.07 21.78
C ASP A 32 19.38 12.27 21.30
N SER A 33 19.32 11.71 20.09
CA SER A 33 20.42 10.92 19.53
C SER A 33 21.63 11.79 19.18
N PRO A 34 22.86 11.28 19.34
CA PRO A 34 24.06 12.00 18.95
C PRO A 34 24.08 12.32 17.45
N GLN A 35 23.49 11.45 16.62
CA GLN A 35 23.37 11.66 15.18
C GLN A 35 22.48 12.87 14.84
N PHE A 36 21.40 13.08 15.60
CA PHE A 36 20.53 14.24 15.41
C PHE A 36 21.21 15.55 15.84
N GLN A 37 21.98 15.51 16.93
CA GLN A 37 22.71 16.70 17.40
C GLN A 37 23.83 17.10 16.43
N ASP A 38 24.60 16.14 15.92
CA ASP A 38 25.65 16.38 14.93
C ASP A 38 25.07 16.92 13.62
N ALA A 39 23.98 16.32 13.12
CA ALA A 39 23.27 16.83 11.93
C ALA A 39 22.76 18.27 12.12
N ARG A 40 22.26 18.61 13.31
CA ARG A 40 21.85 19.98 13.65
C ARG A 40 23.03 20.94 13.61
N GLU A 41 24.18 20.56 14.16
CA GLU A 41 25.39 21.39 14.17
C GLU A 41 25.90 21.65 12.75
N ILE A 42 25.96 20.61 11.91
CA ILE A 42 26.32 20.73 10.49
C ILE A 42 25.36 21.66 9.75
N LEU A 43 24.06 21.56 10.01
CA LEU A 43 23.06 22.42 9.38
C LEU A 43 23.25 23.88 9.78
N VAL A 44 23.49 24.15 11.07
CA VAL A 44 23.77 25.52 11.56
C VAL A 44 25.02 26.08 10.90
N ALA A 45 26.10 25.30 10.81
CA ALA A 45 27.34 25.73 10.16
C ALA A 45 27.14 26.01 8.66
N ALA A 46 26.39 25.16 7.96
CA ALA A 46 26.06 25.36 6.55
C ALA A 46 25.21 26.62 6.34
N LEU A 47 24.25 26.88 7.24
CA LEU A 47 23.38 28.04 7.15
C LEU A 47 24.12 29.36 7.45
N GLN A 48 25.06 29.36 8.40
CA GLN A 48 25.94 30.50 8.64
C GLN A 48 26.80 30.81 7.41
N LYS A 49 27.43 29.79 6.84
CA LYS A 49 28.24 29.94 5.62
C LYS A 49 27.41 30.43 4.43
N PHE A 50 26.20 29.92 4.28
CA PHE A 50 25.26 30.37 3.26
C PHE A 50 24.87 31.84 3.47
N ALA A 51 24.58 32.25 4.70
CA ALA A 51 24.27 33.63 5.03
C ALA A 51 25.46 34.54 4.66
N ASP A 52 26.68 34.19 5.06
CA ASP A 52 27.89 34.96 4.75
C ASP A 52 28.12 35.09 3.23
N ASP A 53 27.92 34.00 2.48
CA ASP A 53 28.04 33.99 1.03
C ASP A 53 26.96 34.88 0.38
N VAL A 54 25.71 34.84 0.87
CA VAL A 54 24.60 35.68 0.38
C VAL A 54 24.82 37.16 0.73
N PHE A 55 25.22 37.47 1.96
CA PHE A 55 25.59 38.83 2.38
C PHE A 55 26.73 39.39 1.53
N GLY A 56 27.72 38.56 1.19
CA GLY A 56 28.83 38.93 0.31
C GLY A 56 28.43 39.13 -1.15
N VAL A 57 27.40 38.43 -1.64
CA VAL A 57 26.87 38.61 -3.00
C VAL A 57 26.03 39.88 -3.12
N TYR A 58 25.18 40.17 -2.13
CA TYR A 58 24.26 41.31 -2.12
C TYR A 58 24.82 42.58 -1.45
N ALA A 59 26.14 42.64 -1.22
CA ALA A 59 26.84 43.80 -0.67
C ALA A 59 26.14 44.43 0.56
N SER A 60 25.77 43.57 1.52
CA SER A 60 25.08 43.96 2.77
C SER A 60 23.62 44.42 2.64
N ASN A 61 22.94 44.13 1.52
CA ASN A 61 21.51 44.40 1.33
C ASN A 61 20.65 43.12 1.27
N ALA A 62 20.96 42.12 2.09
CA ALA A 62 20.21 40.89 2.20
C ALA A 62 19.65 40.71 3.62
N VAL A 63 18.45 40.14 3.71
CA VAL A 63 17.85 39.70 4.98
C VAL A 63 17.64 38.20 4.87
N VAL A 64 18.16 37.45 5.85
CA VAL A 64 18.00 36.00 5.94
C VAL A 64 17.12 35.71 7.15
N GLU A 65 15.99 35.05 6.93
CA GLU A 65 15.08 34.61 7.99
C GLU A 65 15.06 33.08 8.05
N VAL A 66 15.15 32.52 9.27
CA VAL A 66 15.08 31.08 9.50
C VAL A 66 13.89 30.80 10.40
N VAL A 67 12.92 30.06 9.87
CA VAL A 67 11.71 29.68 10.60
C VAL A 67 11.71 28.18 10.82
N THR A 68 11.72 27.77 12.09
CA THR A 68 11.53 26.36 12.48
C THR A 68 10.07 26.10 12.80
N VAL A 69 9.42 25.23 12.02
CA VAL A 69 8.04 24.79 12.27
C VAL A 69 8.07 23.46 13.03
N LYS A 70 7.29 23.34 14.12
CA LYS A 70 7.29 22.14 14.98
C LYS A 70 6.68 20.90 14.33
N THR A 71 5.72 21.10 13.44
CA THR A 71 5.01 20.02 12.77
C THR A 71 4.74 20.47 11.35
N PHE A 72 5.43 19.86 10.39
CA PHE A 72 5.04 19.95 8.99
C PHE A 72 4.14 18.76 8.73
N GLU A 73 2.90 18.99 8.30
CA GLU A 73 2.09 17.90 7.75
C GLU A 73 2.70 17.52 6.41
N THR A 74 3.73 16.68 6.44
CA THR A 74 4.25 16.04 5.24
C THR A 74 3.05 15.42 4.54
N PRO A 75 2.71 15.80 3.29
CA PRO A 75 1.61 15.17 2.58
C PRO A 75 1.85 13.68 2.65
N LEU A 76 0.82 12.91 2.99
CA LEU A 76 0.86 11.45 3.13
C LEU A 76 1.32 10.84 1.80
N THR A 77 2.63 10.85 1.56
CA THR A 77 3.21 10.18 0.41
C THR A 77 2.99 8.71 0.69
N ARG A 78 2.25 8.07 -0.20
CA ARG A 78 1.99 6.64 -0.14
C ARG A 78 3.35 5.95 -0.10
N LYS A 79 3.76 5.50 1.09
CA LYS A 79 4.87 4.55 1.26
C LYS A 79 4.52 3.34 0.41
N SER A 80 5.08 3.27 -0.79
CA SER A 80 5.03 2.03 -1.57
C SER A 80 5.72 0.99 -0.71
N ARG A 81 4.98 -0.05 -0.34
CA ARG A 81 5.46 -1.07 0.59
C ARG A 81 6.79 -1.58 0.07
N SER A 82 7.85 -1.36 0.83
CA SER A 82 9.10 -2.07 0.58
C SER A 82 8.82 -3.56 0.73
N ILE A 83 9.31 -4.38 -0.19
CA ILE A 83 9.17 -5.84 -0.07
C ILE A 83 9.79 -6.33 1.26
N LEU A 84 10.75 -5.59 1.81
CA LEU A 84 11.36 -5.81 3.12
C LEU A 84 10.42 -5.52 4.31
N GLU A 85 9.34 -4.77 4.09
CA GLU A 85 8.37 -4.35 5.12
C GLU A 85 7.02 -5.09 4.97
N ALA A 86 6.92 -6.02 4.01
CA ALA A 86 5.80 -6.94 3.99
C ALA A 86 5.85 -7.74 5.30
N LYS A 87 4.86 -7.54 6.18
CA LYS A 87 4.62 -8.36 7.37
C LYS A 87 4.53 -9.80 6.91
N GLN A 88 5.67 -10.49 6.91
CA GLN A 88 5.73 -11.90 6.61
C GLN A 88 4.82 -12.55 7.64
N ILE A 89 3.89 -13.37 7.17
CA ILE A 89 3.00 -14.15 8.02
C ILE A 89 3.94 -15.09 8.76
N SER A 90 4.44 -14.63 9.90
CA SER A 90 5.44 -15.30 10.69
C SER A 90 4.83 -16.62 11.12
N ASN A 91 5.34 -17.71 10.57
CA ASN A 91 5.07 -19.04 11.08
C ASN A 91 5.42 -19.01 12.59
N PRO A 92 4.54 -19.46 13.52
CA PRO A 92 4.65 -19.18 14.96
C PRO A 92 5.90 -19.74 15.67
N GLY A 93 6.89 -20.26 14.94
CA GLY A 93 8.13 -20.83 15.48
C GLY A 93 9.44 -20.19 15.01
N SER A 94 9.46 -19.25 14.05
CA SER A 94 10.74 -18.67 13.60
C SER A 94 10.64 -17.28 12.93
N PRO A 95 11.66 -16.42 13.09
CA PRO A 95 11.69 -15.06 12.53
C PRO A 95 12.14 -15.00 11.05
N TYR A 96 12.39 -16.14 10.41
CA TYR A 96 12.90 -16.21 9.04
C TYR A 96 11.80 -16.59 8.04
N ASN A 97 11.97 -16.18 6.78
CA ASN A 97 11.11 -16.56 5.65
C ASN A 97 11.35 -18.01 5.20
N LEU A 98 11.10 -18.96 6.09
CA LEU A 98 11.21 -20.38 5.78
C LEU A 98 10.03 -20.82 4.90
N ALA A 99 10.29 -21.77 4.01
CA ALA A 99 9.25 -22.39 3.19
C ALA A 99 8.23 -23.09 4.10
N HIS A 100 6.98 -23.14 3.65
CA HIS A 100 5.94 -23.88 4.36
C HIS A 100 6.27 -25.37 4.35
N GLU A 101 6.21 -26.00 5.53
CA GLU A 101 6.45 -27.44 5.66
C GLU A 101 5.23 -28.20 5.15
N TYR A 102 5.39 -28.89 4.02
CA TYR A 102 4.39 -29.80 3.50
C TYR A 102 4.62 -31.21 4.05
N ASN A 103 3.55 -31.90 4.39
CA ASN A 103 3.63 -33.32 4.74
C ASN A 103 4.06 -34.14 3.50
N PHE A 104 4.95 -35.11 3.68
CA PHE A 104 5.37 -36.04 2.63
C PHE A 104 4.17 -36.78 1.99
N GLU A 105 3.09 -36.99 2.73
CA GLU A 105 1.87 -37.64 2.26
C GLU A 105 0.90 -36.70 1.53
N TYR A 106 1.26 -35.44 1.32
CA TYR A 106 0.40 -34.43 0.71
C TYR A 106 -0.18 -34.88 -0.64
N ALA A 107 0.63 -35.50 -1.49
CA ALA A 107 0.19 -35.99 -2.79
C ALA A 107 -0.89 -37.09 -2.69
N VAL A 108 -0.80 -37.96 -1.68
CA VAL A 108 -1.77 -39.04 -1.47
C VAL A 108 -3.08 -38.46 -0.95
N MET A 109 -3.01 -37.60 0.08
CA MET A 109 -4.19 -36.96 0.67
C MET A 109 -4.94 -36.09 -0.34
N PHE A 110 -4.21 -35.34 -1.17
CA PHE A 110 -4.80 -34.51 -2.22
C PHE A 110 -5.62 -35.34 -3.22
N ASN A 111 -5.07 -36.47 -3.69
CA ASN A 111 -5.78 -37.33 -4.64
C ASN A 111 -7.03 -37.96 -4.03
N ILE A 112 -6.97 -38.43 -2.79
CA ILE A 112 -8.14 -39.01 -2.11
C ILE A 112 -9.27 -37.97 -2.01
N VAL A 113 -8.96 -36.77 -1.55
CA VAL A 113 -9.96 -35.69 -1.41
C VAL A 113 -10.48 -35.23 -2.76
N LEU A 114 -9.62 -35.07 -3.77
CA LEU A 114 -10.02 -34.63 -5.11
C LEU A 114 -11.01 -35.59 -5.73
N TRP A 115 -10.69 -36.89 -5.76
CA TRP A 115 -11.57 -37.88 -6.38
C TRP A 115 -12.85 -38.09 -5.59
N LEU A 116 -12.79 -38.07 -4.25
CA LEU A 116 -13.96 -38.13 -3.38
C LEU A 116 -14.93 -36.99 -3.67
N MET A 117 -14.43 -35.75 -3.75
CA MET A 117 -15.26 -34.57 -4.01
C MET A 117 -15.86 -34.59 -5.43
N ILE A 118 -15.12 -35.04 -6.44
CA ILE A 118 -15.63 -35.15 -7.81
C ILE A 118 -16.78 -36.17 -7.88
N VAL A 119 -16.60 -37.36 -7.30
CA VAL A 119 -17.64 -38.40 -7.30
C VAL A 119 -18.89 -37.92 -6.55
N LEU A 120 -18.71 -37.27 -5.40
CA LEU A 120 -19.81 -36.73 -4.62
C LEU A 120 -20.56 -35.62 -5.38
N ALA A 121 -19.84 -34.69 -6.00
CA ALA A 121 -20.45 -33.62 -6.79
C ALA A 121 -21.24 -34.17 -7.99
N LEU A 122 -20.69 -35.15 -8.71
CA LEU A 122 -21.39 -35.81 -9.81
C LEU A 122 -22.64 -36.55 -9.34
N ALA A 123 -22.57 -37.24 -8.20
CA ALA A 123 -23.74 -37.92 -7.63
C ALA A 123 -24.88 -36.92 -7.31
N VAL A 124 -24.55 -35.78 -6.69
CA VAL A 124 -25.53 -34.73 -6.39
C VAL A 124 -26.15 -34.16 -7.67
N ILE A 125 -25.36 -33.91 -8.71
CA ILE A 125 -25.86 -33.42 -9.99
C ILE A 125 -26.82 -34.42 -10.63
N VAL A 126 -26.45 -35.71 -10.66
CA VAL A 126 -27.30 -36.76 -11.25
C VAL A 126 -28.63 -36.86 -10.49
N ILE A 127 -28.60 -36.89 -9.16
CA ILE A 127 -29.82 -36.97 -8.35
C ILE A 127 -30.69 -35.73 -8.57
N SER A 128 -30.08 -34.54 -8.58
CA SER A 128 -30.79 -33.27 -8.85
C SER A 128 -31.45 -33.26 -10.23
N TYR A 129 -30.75 -33.73 -11.26
CA TYR A 129 -31.29 -33.81 -12.61
C TYR A 129 -32.47 -34.80 -12.70
N ASN A 130 -32.37 -35.96 -12.04
CA ASN A 130 -33.47 -36.92 -11.98
C ASN A 130 -34.69 -36.38 -11.23
N LEU A 131 -34.49 -35.62 -10.15
CA LEU A 131 -35.58 -34.94 -9.43
C LEU A 131 -36.21 -33.83 -10.28
N TRP A 132 -35.39 -33.06 -11.00
CA TRP A 132 -35.87 -32.00 -11.90
C TRP A 132 -36.72 -32.56 -13.03
N ASN A 133 -36.30 -33.67 -13.63
CA ASN A 133 -36.98 -34.33 -14.74
C ASN A 133 -37.91 -35.47 -14.29
N MET A 134 -38.36 -35.43 -13.03
CA MET A 134 -39.33 -36.40 -12.54
C MET A 134 -40.67 -36.08 -13.19
N ASP A 135 -41.15 -36.97 -14.06
CA ASP A 135 -42.48 -36.85 -14.65
C ASP A 135 -43.52 -36.95 -13.51
N PRO A 136 -44.32 -35.90 -13.25
CA PRO A 136 -45.30 -35.90 -12.18
C PRO A 136 -46.46 -36.89 -12.40
N GLY A 137 -46.46 -37.61 -13.53
CA GLY A 137 -47.55 -38.50 -13.90
C GLY A 137 -48.73 -37.65 -14.34
N TYR A 138 -48.96 -37.59 -15.65
CA TYR A 138 -50.08 -36.86 -16.22
C TYR A 138 -51.43 -37.57 -16.03
N ASP A 139 -51.72 -38.08 -14.83
CA ASP A 139 -52.92 -38.87 -14.60
C ASP A 139 -54.04 -38.05 -13.94
N SER A 140 -55.17 -38.00 -14.63
CA SER A 140 -56.48 -37.44 -14.27
C SER A 140 -56.63 -35.94 -13.93
N ILE A 141 -55.87 -35.34 -13.01
CA ILE A 141 -56.16 -33.97 -12.49
C ILE A 141 -55.49 -32.87 -13.32
N ILE A 142 -54.25 -33.08 -13.79
CA ILE A 142 -53.54 -32.09 -14.60
C ILE A 142 -54.25 -31.89 -15.94
N TYR A 143 -54.68 -32.98 -16.60
CA TYR A 143 -55.48 -32.88 -17.83
C TYR A 143 -56.88 -32.29 -17.60
N ARG A 144 -57.53 -32.51 -16.44
CA ARG A 144 -58.81 -31.83 -16.17
C ARG A 144 -58.67 -30.31 -16.10
N MET A 145 -57.50 -29.80 -15.67
CA MET A 145 -57.24 -28.38 -15.52
C MET A 145 -56.71 -27.75 -16.81
N THR A 146 -55.92 -28.48 -17.61
CA THR A 146 -55.33 -27.98 -18.87
C THR A 146 -56.16 -28.24 -20.13
N ASN A 147 -57.05 -29.25 -20.14
CA ASN A 147 -57.89 -29.61 -21.28
C ASN A 147 -59.37 -29.19 -21.12
N GLN A 148 -59.65 -28.05 -20.47
CA GLN A 148 -61.02 -27.49 -20.46
C GLN A 148 -61.40 -26.73 -21.75
N LYS A 149 -60.51 -26.66 -22.75
CA LYS A 149 -60.77 -25.82 -23.92
C LYS A 149 -60.21 -26.37 -25.24
N ILE A 150 -60.69 -27.55 -25.64
CA ILE A 150 -60.79 -27.90 -27.07
C ILE A 150 -61.86 -28.99 -27.25
N CYS A 151 -63.11 -28.58 -27.12
CA CYS A 151 -64.17 -29.08 -27.99
C CYS A 151 -64.38 -27.97 -29.02
N MET A 152 -63.75 -28.11 -30.19
CA MET A 152 -64.11 -27.35 -31.39
C MET A 152 -64.73 -28.37 -32.35
N ASP A 153 -66.03 -28.16 -32.58
CA ASP A 153 -66.99 -28.86 -33.45
C ASP A 153 -67.30 -30.34 -33.16
#